data_AF-A0A6A7YT09-F1
#
_entry.id   AF-A0A6A7YT09-F1
#
_cell.length_a   1.000
_cell.length_b   1.000
_cell.length_c   1.000
_cell.angle_alpha   90.00
_cell.angle_beta   90.00
_cell.angle_gamma   90.00
#
_symmetry.space_group_name_H-M   'P 1'
#
loop_
_entity.id
_entity.type
_entity.pdbx_description
1 polymer ?
#
loop_
_entity_poly.entity_id
_entity_poly.type
_entity_poly.pdbx_seq_one_letter_code
_entity_poly.pdbx_strand_id
1 'polypeptide(L)'
;VFGAAQPHCAYLFANRRGNRMKVLVHDGLGVWLAARRLHQGKFSWPSNRHGDQMELSPEQLQALVVGLPWQWLGSDGAIRNH
;
A
#
# COMPACT_ATOMS: atom_id res chain seq x y z
N VAL A 1 -16.42 2.04 -6.05
CA VAL A 1 -16.23 3.47 -5.72
C VAL A 1 -15.90 3.54 -4.24
N PHE A 2 -14.90 4.32 -3.81
CA PHE A 2 -14.65 4.54 -2.37
C PHE A 2 -15.86 5.31 -1.82
N GLY A 3 -16.61 4.68 -0.91
CA GLY A 3 -17.84 5.27 -0.35
C GLY A 3 -17.58 6.33 0.73
N ALA A 4 -16.47 6.23 1.45
CA ALA A 4 -15.99 7.21 2.42
C ALA A 4 -14.50 6.98 2.72
N ALA A 5 -13.78 8.04 3.10
CA ALA A 5 -12.46 7.96 3.70
C ALA A 5 -12.60 8.19 5.21
N GLN A 6 -12.05 7.30 6.02
CA GLN A 6 -12.13 7.40 7.48
C GLN A 6 -11.02 8.31 8.00
N PRO A 7 -11.29 9.15 9.02
CA PRO A 7 -10.26 9.89 9.75
C PRO A 7 -9.17 8.97 10.29
N HIS A 8 -7.93 9.46 10.30
CA HIS A 8 -6.74 8.75 10.78
C HIS A 8 -6.40 7.48 9.99
N CYS A 9 -6.91 7.35 8.76
CA CYS A 9 -6.58 6.25 7.85
C CYS A 9 -5.76 6.71 6.65
N ALA A 10 -4.94 5.79 6.13
CA ALA A 10 -4.20 5.96 4.89
C ALA A 10 -4.62 4.88 3.87
N TYR A 11 -4.85 5.30 2.63
CA TYR A 11 -5.25 4.43 1.53
C TYR A 11 -4.20 4.47 0.43
N LEU A 12 -3.71 3.28 0.04
CA LEU A 12 -2.63 3.14 -0.94
C LEU A 12 -3.18 2.67 -2.28
N PHE A 13 -2.67 3.27 -3.36
CA PHE A 13 -3.06 2.96 -4.73
C PHE A 13 -1.84 2.83 -5.63
N ALA A 14 -1.78 1.78 -6.45
CA ALA A 14 -0.84 1.71 -7.55
C ALA A 14 -1.48 2.11 -8.88
N ASN A 15 -0.69 2.74 -9.76
CA ASN A 15 -1.11 2.88 -11.16
C ASN A 15 -1.08 1.53 -11.88
N ARG A 16 -1.74 1.43 -13.04
CA ARG A 16 -1.76 0.21 -13.87
C ARG A 16 -0.37 -0.36 -14.20
N ARG A 17 0.63 0.51 -14.35
CA ARG A 17 2.02 0.10 -14.62
C ARG A 17 2.76 -0.42 -13.38
N GLY A 18 2.22 -0.19 -12.18
CA GLY A 18 2.80 -0.59 -10.89
C GLY A 18 4.03 0.22 -10.48
N ASN A 19 4.39 1.28 -11.18
CA ASN A 19 5.63 2.05 -10.92
C ASN A 19 5.38 3.37 -10.18
N ARG A 20 4.13 3.68 -9.87
CA ARG A 20 3.74 4.82 -9.04
C ARG A 20 2.76 4.36 -7.99
N MET A 21 3.00 4.77 -6.75
CA MET A 21 2.10 4.60 -5.62
C MET A 21 1.58 5.99 -5.20
N LYS A 22 0.29 6.07 -4.92
CA LYS A 22 -0.35 7.23 -4.28
C LYS A 22 -0.84 6.81 -2.90
N VAL A 23 -0.66 7.69 -1.92
CA VAL A 23 -1.13 7.50 -0.54
C VAL A 23 -2.05 8.66 -0.20
N LEU A 24 -3.33 8.34 0.02
CA LEU A 24 -4.33 9.29 0.49
C LEU A 24 -4.42 9.18 2.00
N VAL A 25 -4.07 10.22 2.75
CA VAL A 25 -4.11 10.21 4.22
C VAL A 25 -5.17 11.19 4.68
N HIS A 26 -6.14 10.71 5.45
CA HIS A 26 -7.08 11.59 6.14
C HIS A 26 -6.55 11.84 7.57
N ASP A 27 -6.11 13.05 7.88
CA ASP A 27 -5.50 13.35 9.19
C ASP A 27 -6.52 13.66 10.30
N GLY A 28 -7.79 13.88 9.91
CA GLY A 28 -8.91 14.20 10.78
C GLY A 28 -9.48 15.60 10.54
N LEU A 29 -8.68 16.48 9.94
CA LEU A 29 -9.05 17.85 9.58
C LEU A 29 -9.12 18.04 8.06
N GLY A 30 -8.29 17.30 7.34
CA GLY A 30 -8.20 17.34 5.90
C GLY A 30 -7.56 16.09 5.33
N VAL A 31 -7.15 16.20 4.07
CA VAL A 31 -6.63 15.09 3.29
C VAL A 31 -5.31 15.47 2.65
N TRP A 32 -4.31 14.60 2.84
CA TRP A 32 -3.00 14.69 2.19
C TRP A 32 -2.90 13.66 1.08
N LEU A 33 -2.18 14.02 0.01
CA LEU A 33 -1.82 13.09 -1.05
C LEU A 33 -0.30 13.06 -1.21
N ALA A 34 0.31 11.93 -0.83
CA ALA A 34 1.70 11.65 -1.17
C ALA A 34 1.77 10.78 -2.43
N ALA A 35 2.75 11.02 -3.29
CA ALA A 35 3.01 10.20 -4.46
C ALA A 35 4.48 9.77 -4.51
N ARG A 36 4.72 8.47 -4.68
CA ARG A 36 6.06 7.89 -4.83
C ARG A 36 6.19 7.18 -6.16
N ARG A 37 7.30 7.43 -6.85
CA ARG A 37 7.72 6.71 -8.06
C ARG A 37 9.03 6.02 -7.78
N LEU A 38 9.13 4.73 -8.11
CA LEU A 38 10.41 4.04 -8.09
C LEU A 38 11.25 4.52 -9.28
N HIS A 39 12.54 4.77 -9.04
CA HIS A 39 13.49 5.12 -10.10
C HIS A 39 13.56 4.00 -11.16
N GLN A 40 13.56 2.75 -10.70
CA GLN A 40 13.52 1.54 -11.53
C GLN A 40 12.56 0.52 -10.91
N GLY A 41 11.95 -0.32 -11.74
CA GLY A 41 11.09 -1.42 -11.29
C GLY A 41 9.63 -1.04 -11.06
N LYS A 42 8.94 -1.88 -10.29
CA LYS A 42 7.53 -1.78 -9.93
C LYS A 42 7.37 -2.12 -8.45
N PHE A 43 6.37 -1.54 -7.80
CA PHE A 43 5.93 -1.98 -6.49
C PHE A 43 5.35 -3.39 -6.59
N SER A 44 5.63 -4.22 -5.60
CA SER A 44 5.03 -5.54 -5.44
C SER A 44 3.55 -5.40 -5.05
N TRP A 45 2.71 -5.08 -6.02
CA TRP A 45 1.27 -4.92 -5.82
C TRP A 45 0.56 -6.29 -5.88
N PRO A 46 -0.51 -6.53 -5.10
CA PRO A 46 -1.25 -7.78 -5.17
C PRO A 46 -1.95 -7.90 -6.54
N SER A 47 -1.52 -8.87 -7.35
CA SER A 47 -1.87 -8.98 -8.77
C SER A 47 -3.30 -9.46 -9.08
N ASN A 48 -4.13 -9.76 -8.07
CA ASN A 48 -5.40 -10.47 -8.33
C ASN A 48 -6.53 -10.23 -7.33
N ARG A 49 -6.62 -9.05 -6.70
CA ARG A 49 -7.74 -8.70 -5.82
C ARG A 49 -8.54 -7.55 -6.42
N HIS A 50 -9.45 -7.87 -7.33
CA HIS A 50 -10.40 -6.90 -7.86
C HIS A 50 -11.46 -6.61 -6.78
N GLY A 51 -11.24 -5.57 -5.98
CA GLY A 51 -12.27 -5.00 -5.11
C GLY A 51 -12.06 -5.17 -3.61
N ASP A 52 -11.17 -6.06 -3.16
CA ASP A 52 -10.94 -6.25 -1.73
C ASP A 52 -9.95 -5.23 -1.18
N GLN A 53 -10.39 -4.52 -0.15
CA GLN A 53 -9.51 -3.72 0.71
C GLN A 53 -8.63 -4.67 1.51
N MET A 54 -7.32 -4.37 1.55
CA MET A 54 -6.37 -5.10 2.36
C MET A 54 -5.68 -4.14 3.30
N GLU A 55 -5.72 -4.47 4.58
CA GLU A 55 -4.94 -3.78 5.60
C GLU A 55 -3.48 -4.26 5.54
N LEU A 56 -2.57 -3.32 5.76
CA LEU A 56 -1.14 -3.58 5.84
C LEU A 56 -0.69 -3.35 7.28
N SER A 57 0.15 -4.25 7.79
CA SER A 57 0.91 -3.96 9.00
C SER A 57 1.90 -2.81 8.76
N PRO A 58 2.39 -2.14 9.83
CA PRO A 58 3.44 -1.15 9.69
C PRO A 58 4.67 -1.67 8.93
N GLU A 59 5.10 -2.91 9.17
CA GLU A 59 6.26 -3.53 8.53
C GLU A 59 6.00 -3.78 7.05
N GLN A 60 4.80 -4.27 6.71
CA GLN A 60 4.38 -4.43 5.32
C GLN A 60 4.35 -3.10 4.58
N LEU A 61 3.87 -2.03 5.23
CA LEU A 61 3.90 -0.68 4.68
C LEU A 61 5.34 -0.20 4.45
N GLN A 62 6.24 -0.35 5.43
CA GLN A 62 7.64 0.05 5.29
C GLN A 62 8.32 -0.66 4.11
N ALA A 63 8.14 -1.98 4.01
CA ALA A 63 8.67 -2.77 2.89
C ALA A 63 8.09 -2.32 1.55
N LEU A 64 6.76 -2.14 1.48
CA LEU A 64 6.09 -1.68 0.26
C LEU A 64 6.60 -0.30 -0.18
N VAL A 65 6.76 0.64 0.75
CA VAL A 65 7.20 2.01 0.48
C VAL A 65 8.57 2.01 -0.21
N VAL A 66 9.49 1.13 0.17
CA VAL A 66 10.81 1.01 -0.48
C VAL A 66 10.81 0.12 -1.74
N GLY A 67 9.68 -0.52 -2.06
CA GLY A 67 9.53 -1.39 -3.23
C GLY A 67 9.88 -2.85 -2.99
N LEU A 68 10.04 -3.26 -1.74
CA LEU A 68 10.27 -4.66 -1.37
C LEU A 68 8.97 -5.48 -1.43
N PRO A 69 9.06 -6.80 -1.63
CA PRO A 69 7.89 -7.67 -1.62
C PRO A 69 7.36 -7.83 -0.20
N TRP A 70 6.34 -7.03 0.13
CA TRP A 70 5.75 -6.95 1.48
C TRP A 70 4.87 -8.15 1.84
N GLN A 71 4.37 -8.92 0.85
CA GLN A 71 3.45 -10.05 1.06
C GLN A 71 4.04 -11.17 1.94
N TRP A 72 5.37 -11.21 2.05
CA TRP A 72 6.13 -12.24 2.73
C TRP A 72 6.32 -11.93 4.21
N LEU A 73 5.93 -10.72 4.63
CA LEU A 73 5.93 -10.31 6.02
C LEU A 73 4.60 -10.75 6.63
N GLY A 74 4.63 -11.86 7.38
CA GLY A 74 3.53 -12.23 8.27
C GLY A 74 3.41 -11.27 9.45
N SER A 75 2.30 -11.34 10.19
CA SER A 75 2.01 -10.50 11.37
C SER A 75 3.09 -10.56 12.46
N ASP A 76 3.95 -11.58 12.45
CA ASP A 76 5.06 -11.79 13.41
C ASP A 76 6.46 -11.68 12.75
N GLY A 77 6.57 -11.15 11.53
CA GLY A 77 7.84 -11.14 10.79
C GLY A 77 8.31 -12.52 10.28
N ALA A 78 7.48 -13.56 10.43
CA ALA A 78 7.77 -14.89 9.94
C ALA A 78 7.59 -14.97 8.42
N ILE A 79 8.67 -15.32 7.71
CA ILE A 79 8.64 -15.68 6.29
C ILE A 79 8.06 -17.10 6.19
N ARG A 80 6.82 -17.22 5.71
CA ARG A 80 6.22 -18.53 5.42
C ARG A 80 6.43 -18.86 3.94
N ASN A 81 7.11 -19.97 3.67
CA ASN A 81 7.14 -20.56 2.33
C ASN A 81 5.82 -21.30 2.10
N HIS A 82 5.20 -21.09 0.94
CA HIS A 82 4.15 -21.98 0.42
C HIS A 82 4.76 -23.29 -0.06
#